data_AF-A0A919TZJ1-F1
#
_entry.id   AF-A0A919TZJ1-F1
#
_cell.length_a   1.000
_cell.length_b   1.000
_cell.length_c   1.000
_cell.angle_alpha   90.00
_cell.angle_beta   90.00
_cell.angle_gamma   90.00
#
_symmetry.space_group_name_H-M   'P 1'
#
loop_
_entity.id
_entity.type
_entity.pdbx_description
1 polymer ?
#
loop_
_entity_poly.entity_id
_entity_poly.type
_entity_poly.pdbx_seq_one_letter_code
_entity_poly.pdbx_strand_id
1 'polypeptide(L)'
;MTGRPADRVADACAAHGTAAVVDWCAGLLAGRPVDDGLSLDLIGGPGAARLVHDAQTPGGLDHWARIWAARALRYAWDDAPGVHAAVVAALRDPQWRVREHAAALVREHELGEAAEGLRDLLDDDVPRVRAASARALAVVGEHDDLEALASAAPEPDATVRRVRDRARRQLADRLDLPDPGAHRT
;
A
#
# COMPACT_ATOMS: atom_id res chain seq x y z
N MET A 1 24.51 -2.83 12.61
CA MET A 1 23.21 -2.13 12.52
C MET A 1 22.05 -3.12 12.69
N THR A 2 21.65 -3.41 13.93
CA THR A 2 20.45 -4.17 14.29
C THR A 2 19.42 -3.22 14.89
N GLY A 3 18.41 -2.83 14.12
CA GLY A 3 17.31 -1.96 14.55
C GLY A 3 15.97 -2.41 13.96
N ARG A 4 14.85 -1.81 14.35
CA ARG A 4 13.57 -2.06 13.68
C ARG A 4 13.58 -1.41 12.28
N PRO A 5 12.75 -1.83 11.33
CA PRO A 5 12.67 -1.20 10.01
C PRO A 5 12.45 0.32 10.09
N ALA A 6 11.56 0.78 10.97
CA ALA A 6 11.29 2.21 11.16
C ALA A 6 12.54 2.99 11.62
N ASP A 7 13.33 2.42 12.54
CA ASP A 7 14.55 3.07 13.04
C ASP A 7 15.56 3.28 11.90
N ARG A 8 15.72 2.30 11.00
CA ARG A 8 16.62 2.44 9.84
C ARG A 8 16.17 3.50 8.85
N VAL A 9 14.86 3.60 8.61
CA VAL A 9 14.32 4.64 7.72
C VAL A 9 14.52 6.02 8.35
N ALA A 10 14.29 6.15 9.66
CA ALA A 10 14.57 7.40 10.37
C ALA A 10 16.06 7.78 10.31
N ASP A 11 16.97 6.83 10.53
CA ASP A 11 18.42 7.03 10.41
C ASP A 11 18.81 7.44 8.97
N ALA A 12 18.21 6.81 7.95
CA ALA A 12 18.43 7.15 6.55
C ALA A 12 17.94 8.57 6.23
N CYS A 13 16.75 8.96 6.70
CA CYS A 13 16.22 10.31 6.54
C CYS A 13 17.11 11.35 7.25
N ALA A 14 17.64 11.03 8.43
CA ALA A 14 18.57 11.90 9.15
C ALA A 14 19.91 12.08 8.40
N ALA A 15 20.40 11.03 7.74
CA ALA A 15 21.67 11.06 7.02
C ALA A 15 21.59 11.66 5.61
N HIS A 16 20.47 11.45 4.90
CA HIS A 16 20.34 11.77 3.48
C HIS A 16 19.25 12.81 3.16
N GLY A 17 18.45 13.19 4.16
CA GLY A 17 17.28 14.04 4.01
C GLY A 17 16.03 13.24 3.66
N THR A 18 14.91 13.55 4.31
CA THR A 18 13.62 12.85 4.13
C THR A 18 13.16 12.86 2.67
N ALA A 19 13.20 14.03 2.00
CA ALA A 19 12.77 14.16 0.62
C ALA A 19 13.56 13.24 -0.34
N ALA A 20 14.89 13.13 -0.15
CA ALA A 20 15.72 12.26 -0.97
C ALA A 20 15.41 10.77 -0.73
N VAL A 21 15.20 10.36 0.52
CA VAL A 21 14.83 8.97 0.84
C VAL A 21 13.43 8.63 0.32
N VAL A 22 12.47 9.56 0.41
CA VAL A 22 11.11 9.38 -0.08
C VAL A 22 11.08 9.32 -1.60
N ASP A 23 11.73 10.24 -2.32
CA ASP A 23 11.84 10.17 -3.79
C ASP A 23 12.56 8.90 -4.24
N TRP A 24 13.58 8.48 -3.48
CA TRP A 24 14.25 7.23 -3.74
C TRP A 24 13.31 6.02 -3.59
N CYS A 25 12.52 5.96 -2.52
CA CYS A 25 11.55 4.89 -2.33
C CYS A 25 10.41 4.95 -3.36
N ALA A 26 9.88 6.13 -3.68
CA ALA A 26 8.83 6.30 -4.67
C ALA A 26 9.30 5.83 -6.06
N GLY A 27 10.52 6.16 -6.47
CA GLY A 27 11.05 5.68 -7.74
C GLY A 27 11.30 4.17 -7.75
N LEU A 28 11.82 3.56 -6.67
CA LEU A 28 11.91 2.10 -6.58
C LEU A 28 10.51 1.46 -6.72
N LEU A 29 9.52 2.00 -6.01
CA LEU A 29 8.13 1.54 -6.08
C LEU A 29 7.55 1.64 -7.50
N ALA A 30 7.91 2.69 -8.24
CA ALA A 30 7.55 2.88 -9.64
C ALA A 30 8.37 2.02 -10.63
N GLY A 31 9.25 1.15 -10.14
CA GLY A 31 10.06 0.24 -10.96
C GLY A 31 11.38 0.83 -11.46
N ARG A 32 11.87 1.93 -10.88
CA ARG A 32 13.24 2.39 -11.14
C ARG A 32 14.22 1.29 -10.72
N PRO A 33 15.19 0.92 -11.59
CA PRO A 33 16.22 -0.03 -11.23
C PRO A 33 17.00 0.40 -9.98
N VAL A 34 17.48 -0.59 -9.23
CA VAL A 34 18.39 -0.35 -8.12
C VAL A 34 19.75 0.08 -8.70
N ASP A 35 20.26 1.20 -8.22
CA ASP A 35 21.56 1.77 -8.61
C ASP A 35 22.47 1.98 -7.38
N ASP A 36 23.65 2.55 -7.60
CA ASP A 36 24.65 2.79 -6.56
C ASP A 36 24.38 4.05 -5.71
N GLY A 37 23.24 4.73 -5.89
CA GLY A 37 22.93 6.00 -5.23
C GLY A 37 22.65 5.84 -3.72
N LEU A 38 21.66 5.03 -3.37
CA LEU A 38 21.33 4.70 -1.98
C LEU A 38 21.24 3.18 -1.83
N SER A 39 21.87 2.65 -0.78
CA SER A 39 21.89 1.22 -0.52
C SER A 39 20.54 0.72 -0.01
N LEU A 40 20.05 -0.40 -0.58
CA LEU A 40 18.85 -1.10 -0.09
C LEU A 40 18.96 -1.53 1.37
N ASP A 41 20.16 -1.61 1.95
CA ASP A 41 20.35 -1.93 3.37
C ASP A 41 19.69 -0.91 4.30
N LEU A 42 19.47 0.32 3.83
CA LEU A 42 18.78 1.39 4.54
C LEU A 42 17.29 1.07 4.81
N ILE A 43 16.63 0.33 3.90
CA ILE A 43 15.18 0.06 3.97
C ILE A 43 14.87 -1.44 4.13
N GLY A 44 15.74 -2.30 3.62
CA GLY A 44 15.66 -3.76 3.68
C GLY A 44 16.42 -4.38 4.85
N GLY A 45 17.36 -3.64 5.44
CA GLY A 45 18.24 -4.12 6.50
C GLY A 45 19.54 -4.76 5.98
N PRO A 46 20.46 -5.16 6.87
CA PRO A 46 21.80 -5.59 6.48
C PRO A 46 21.78 -6.74 5.46
N GLY A 47 22.48 -6.56 4.34
CA GLY A 47 22.57 -7.56 3.27
C GLY A 47 21.39 -7.56 2.28
N ALA A 48 20.47 -6.61 2.38
CA ALA A 48 19.39 -6.40 1.43
C ALA A 48 19.90 -6.09 0.03
N ALA A 49 20.91 -5.22 -0.08
CA ALA A 49 21.55 -4.89 -1.36
C ALA A 49 22.17 -6.13 -2.00
N ARG A 50 22.89 -6.93 -1.20
CA ARG A 50 23.47 -8.20 -1.66
C ARG A 50 22.40 -9.20 -2.09
N LEU A 51 21.31 -9.31 -1.34
CA LEU A 51 20.20 -10.22 -1.68
C LEU A 51 19.62 -9.92 -3.06
N VAL A 52 19.42 -8.64 -3.38
CA VAL A 52 18.85 -8.23 -4.67
C VAL A 52 19.87 -8.36 -5.80
N HIS A 53 21.13 -8.00 -5.55
CA HIS A 53 22.21 -8.16 -6.52
C HIS A 53 22.44 -9.64 -6.90
N ASP A 54 22.51 -10.54 -5.92
CA ASP A 54 22.77 -11.97 -6.14
C ASP A 54 21.59 -12.67 -6.86
N ALA A 55 20.43 -12.02 -6.93
CA ALA A 55 19.21 -12.55 -7.49
C ALA A 55 18.89 -12.06 -8.91
N GLN A 56 19.86 -11.48 -9.65
CA GLN A 56 19.72 -11.07 -11.05
C GLN A 56 19.64 -12.27 -12.04
N THR A 57 18.73 -13.20 -11.78
CA THR A 57 18.23 -14.20 -12.73
C THR A 57 17.01 -13.64 -13.46
N PRO A 58 16.70 -14.07 -14.70
CA PRO A 58 15.41 -13.76 -15.32
C PRO A 58 14.26 -14.22 -14.39
N GLY A 59 13.39 -13.29 -13.96
CA GLY A 59 12.37 -13.53 -12.92
C GLY A 59 12.84 -13.28 -11.47
N GLY A 60 14.00 -12.65 -11.31
CA GLY A 60 14.68 -12.37 -10.05
C GLY A 60 13.97 -11.40 -9.09
N LEU A 61 14.49 -11.31 -7.88
CA LEU A 61 13.93 -10.70 -6.66
C LEU A 61 13.69 -9.17 -6.66
N ASP A 62 13.47 -8.55 -7.82
CA ASP A 62 13.17 -7.11 -8.01
C ASP A 62 12.02 -6.62 -7.12
N HIS A 63 11.05 -7.49 -6.84
CA HIS A 63 9.93 -7.16 -5.97
C HIS A 63 10.32 -6.84 -4.51
N TRP A 64 11.47 -7.31 -3.99
CA TRP A 64 11.87 -6.98 -2.61
C TRP A 64 12.21 -5.51 -2.44
N ALA A 65 12.88 -4.91 -3.44
CA ALA A 65 13.16 -3.47 -3.44
C ALA A 65 11.85 -2.66 -3.33
N ARG A 66 10.83 -3.03 -4.13
CA ARG A 66 9.51 -2.39 -4.09
C ARG A 66 8.76 -2.62 -2.79
N ILE A 67 8.80 -3.83 -2.22
CA ILE A 67 8.19 -4.10 -0.91
C ILE A 67 8.84 -3.24 0.17
N TRP A 68 10.17 -3.19 0.22
CA TRP A 68 10.87 -2.40 1.23
C TRP A 68 10.68 -0.91 1.04
N ALA A 69 10.61 -0.44 -0.20
CA ALA A 69 10.29 0.94 -0.53
C ALA A 69 8.87 1.30 -0.08
N ALA A 70 7.86 0.50 -0.45
CA ALA A 70 6.47 0.71 -0.02
C ALA A 70 6.35 0.67 1.52
N ARG A 71 7.09 -0.20 2.19
CA ARG A 71 7.15 -0.21 3.66
C ARG A 71 7.84 1.04 4.22
N ALA A 72 8.93 1.49 3.60
CA ALA A 72 9.67 2.67 4.05
C ALA A 72 8.83 3.95 3.91
N LEU A 73 8.03 4.05 2.84
CA LEU A 73 7.08 5.16 2.65
C LEU A 73 6.02 5.25 3.76
N ARG A 74 5.76 4.16 4.49
CA ARG A 74 4.88 4.18 5.68
C ARG A 74 5.56 4.72 6.94
N TYR A 75 6.88 4.89 6.90
CA TYR A 75 7.66 5.45 8.01
C TYR A 75 8.16 6.86 7.71
N ALA A 76 8.32 7.19 6.43
CA ALA A 76 8.70 8.50 5.94
C ALA A 76 7.84 8.86 4.73
N TRP A 77 7.20 10.01 4.78
CA TRP A 77 6.28 10.49 3.75
C TRP A 77 6.63 11.91 3.33
N ASP A 78 6.36 12.22 2.06
CA ASP A 78 6.39 13.55 1.48
C ASP A 78 5.17 13.67 0.56
N ASP A 79 4.41 14.76 0.69
CA ASP A 79 3.15 15.01 -0.01
C ASP A 79 3.39 15.51 -1.45
N ALA A 80 4.33 14.88 -2.15
CA ALA A 80 4.71 15.24 -3.51
C ALA A 80 3.88 14.44 -4.53
N PRO A 81 3.46 15.08 -5.66
CA PRO A 81 2.69 14.40 -6.70
C PRO A 81 3.37 13.13 -7.26
N GLY A 82 4.70 13.11 -7.30
CA GLY A 82 5.46 11.93 -7.73
C GLY A 82 5.30 10.73 -6.79
N VAL A 83 5.19 10.98 -5.48
CA VAL A 83 4.96 9.93 -4.48
C VAL A 83 3.55 9.39 -4.61
N HIS A 84 2.56 10.27 -4.80
CA HIS A 84 1.16 9.87 -5.01
C HIS A 84 1.03 8.98 -6.24
N ALA A 85 1.59 9.43 -7.38
CA ALA A 85 1.58 8.68 -8.63
C ALA A 85 2.22 7.29 -8.48
N ALA A 86 3.34 7.19 -7.75
CA ALA A 86 3.99 5.90 -7.47
C ALA A 86 3.10 4.98 -6.62
N VAL A 87 2.46 5.50 -5.58
CA VAL A 87 1.55 4.71 -4.72
C VAL A 87 0.30 4.26 -5.47
N VAL A 88 -0.32 5.13 -6.27
CA VAL A 88 -1.49 4.79 -7.09
C VAL A 88 -1.14 3.72 -8.11
N ALA A 89 0.00 3.85 -8.80
CA ALA A 89 0.47 2.83 -9.74
C ALA A 89 0.74 1.47 -9.06
N ALA A 90 1.29 1.50 -7.83
CA ALA A 90 1.61 0.30 -7.06
C ALA A 90 0.39 -0.53 -6.61
N LEU A 91 -0.84 0.01 -6.70
CA LEU A 91 -2.06 -0.78 -6.53
C LEU A 91 -2.18 -1.89 -7.58
N ARG A 92 -1.51 -1.77 -8.73
CA ARG A 92 -1.52 -2.77 -9.81
C ARG A 92 -0.24 -3.60 -9.88
N ASP A 93 0.61 -3.54 -8.85
CA ASP A 93 1.87 -4.29 -8.84
C ASP A 93 1.62 -5.81 -8.89
N PRO A 94 2.39 -6.58 -9.68
CA PRO A 94 2.25 -8.03 -9.73
C PRO A 94 2.45 -8.71 -8.37
N GLN A 95 3.24 -8.11 -7.47
CA GLN A 95 3.48 -8.63 -6.13
C GLN A 95 2.42 -8.12 -5.13
N TRP A 96 1.66 -9.04 -4.55
CA TRP A 96 0.56 -8.74 -3.62
C TRP A 96 0.98 -7.93 -2.40
N ARG A 97 2.22 -8.11 -1.90
CA ARG A 97 2.72 -7.33 -0.75
C ARG A 97 2.89 -5.85 -1.09
N VAL A 98 3.23 -5.54 -2.33
CA VAL A 98 3.30 -4.15 -2.80
C VAL A 98 1.90 -3.56 -2.84
N ARG A 99 0.92 -4.28 -3.42
CA ARG A 99 -0.49 -3.85 -3.45
C ARG A 99 -1.06 -3.63 -2.04
N GLU A 100 -0.79 -4.53 -1.10
CA GLU A 100 -1.21 -4.38 0.31
C GLU A 100 -0.63 -3.11 0.95
N HIS A 101 0.66 -2.85 0.74
CA HIS A 101 1.31 -1.64 1.26
C HIS A 101 0.79 -0.37 0.57
N ALA A 102 0.57 -0.40 -0.74
CA ALA A 102 0.00 0.71 -1.49
C ALA A 102 -1.40 1.07 -0.99
N ALA A 103 -2.30 0.10 -0.80
CA ALA A 103 -3.63 0.35 -0.21
C ALA A 103 -3.54 0.91 1.22
N ALA A 104 -2.54 0.48 2.01
CA ALA A 104 -2.32 1.03 3.33
C ALA A 104 -1.84 2.49 3.29
N LEU A 105 -0.94 2.84 2.36
CA LEU A 105 -0.45 4.21 2.13
C LEU A 105 -1.58 5.13 1.65
N VAL A 106 -2.38 4.69 0.68
CA VAL A 106 -3.57 5.42 0.21
C VAL A 106 -4.47 5.81 1.37
N ARG A 107 -4.72 4.87 2.29
CA ARG A 107 -5.55 5.13 3.47
C ARG A 107 -4.87 6.10 4.45
N GLU A 108 -3.58 5.92 4.69
CA GLU A 108 -2.81 6.69 5.68
C GLU A 108 -2.61 8.16 5.26
N HIS A 109 -2.55 8.40 3.95
CA HIS A 109 -2.35 9.72 3.35
C HIS A 109 -3.58 10.22 2.58
N GLU A 110 -4.72 9.54 2.72
CA GLU A 110 -6.02 9.94 2.18
C GLU A 110 -6.02 10.25 0.67
N LEU A 111 -5.35 9.40 -0.12
CA LEU A 111 -5.20 9.59 -1.58
C LEU A 111 -6.50 9.25 -2.33
N GLY A 112 -7.42 10.21 -2.41
CA GLY A 112 -8.74 10.07 -3.05
C GLY A 112 -8.68 9.63 -4.52
N GLU A 113 -7.66 10.06 -5.26
CA GLU A 113 -7.43 9.68 -6.65
C GLU A 113 -7.22 8.17 -6.86
N ALA A 114 -6.95 7.42 -5.79
CA ALA A 114 -6.71 5.98 -5.86
C ALA A 114 -7.98 5.13 -5.73
N ALA A 115 -9.16 5.73 -5.51
CA ALA A 115 -10.41 5.02 -5.26
C ALA A 115 -10.74 3.97 -6.35
N GLU A 116 -10.55 4.30 -7.63
CA GLU A 116 -10.77 3.35 -8.73
C GLU A 116 -9.85 2.12 -8.61
N GLY A 117 -8.55 2.33 -8.39
CA GLY A 117 -7.60 1.23 -8.20
C GLY A 117 -7.90 0.39 -6.96
N LEU A 118 -8.47 0.98 -5.91
CA LEU A 118 -8.92 0.24 -4.73
C LEU A 118 -10.14 -0.64 -5.04
N ARG A 119 -11.10 -0.18 -5.85
CA ARG A 119 -12.24 -1.00 -6.27
C ARG A 119 -11.79 -2.28 -6.96
N ASP A 120 -10.81 -2.18 -7.87
CA ASP A 120 -10.20 -3.35 -8.53
C ASP A 120 -9.67 -4.38 -7.51
N LEU A 121 -9.09 -3.90 -6.40
CA LEU A 121 -8.51 -4.75 -5.35
C LEU A 121 -9.52 -5.37 -4.38
N LEU A 122 -10.80 -5.02 -4.45
CA LEU A 122 -11.83 -5.70 -3.66
C LEU A 122 -12.03 -7.16 -4.09
N ASP A 123 -11.61 -7.51 -5.30
CA ASP A 123 -11.67 -8.86 -5.87
C ASP A 123 -10.26 -9.50 -6.04
N ASP A 124 -9.24 -8.92 -5.42
CA ASP A 124 -7.86 -9.46 -5.45
C ASP A 124 -7.81 -10.91 -4.94
N ASP A 125 -6.99 -11.76 -5.55
CA ASP A 125 -6.81 -13.16 -5.14
C ASP A 125 -6.38 -13.32 -3.66
N VAL A 126 -5.68 -12.32 -3.12
CA VAL A 126 -5.11 -12.35 -1.78
C VAL A 126 -6.05 -11.68 -0.75
N PRO A 127 -6.55 -12.41 0.26
CA PRO A 127 -7.48 -11.87 1.26
C PRO A 127 -6.97 -10.63 2.00
N ARG A 128 -5.65 -10.55 2.22
CA ARG A 128 -5.00 -9.40 2.86
C ARG A 128 -5.12 -8.13 2.04
N VAL A 129 -5.00 -8.24 0.71
CA VAL A 129 -5.13 -7.12 -0.23
C VAL A 129 -6.58 -6.65 -0.27
N ARG A 130 -7.54 -7.58 -0.41
CA ARG A 130 -8.99 -7.26 -0.33
C ARG A 130 -9.35 -6.51 0.94
N ALA A 131 -8.87 -6.98 2.10
CA ALA A 131 -9.10 -6.32 3.38
C ALA A 131 -8.41 -4.95 3.49
N ALA A 132 -7.22 -4.79 2.91
CA ALA A 132 -6.53 -3.50 2.87
C ALA A 132 -7.28 -2.48 2.01
N SER A 133 -7.73 -2.90 0.83
CA SER A 133 -8.55 -2.08 -0.06
C SER A 133 -9.84 -1.63 0.61
N ALA A 134 -10.61 -2.55 1.21
CA ALA A 134 -11.84 -2.21 1.88
C ALA A 134 -11.63 -1.15 2.99
N ARG A 135 -10.55 -1.29 3.78
CA ARG A 135 -10.20 -0.29 4.80
C ARG A 135 -9.80 1.06 4.21
N ALA A 136 -9.20 1.09 3.03
CA ALA A 136 -8.84 2.32 2.35
C ALA A 136 -10.08 3.03 1.79
N LEU A 137 -10.99 2.31 1.12
CA LEU A 137 -12.25 2.87 0.62
C LEU A 137 -13.16 3.43 1.73
N ALA A 138 -13.10 2.88 2.94
CA ALA A 138 -13.79 3.47 4.09
C ALA A 138 -13.36 4.92 4.37
N VAL A 139 -12.11 5.27 4.05
CA VAL A 139 -11.50 6.58 4.28
C VAL A 139 -11.62 7.47 3.05
N VAL A 140 -11.28 6.94 1.86
CA VAL A 140 -11.15 7.76 0.63
C VAL A 140 -12.27 7.55 -0.39
N GLY A 141 -13.14 6.57 -0.19
CA GLY A 141 -14.22 6.25 -1.13
C GLY A 141 -15.32 7.30 -1.16
N GLU A 142 -16.16 7.25 -2.18
CA GLU A 142 -17.33 8.11 -2.31
C GLU A 142 -18.60 7.25 -2.36
N HIS A 143 -19.74 7.87 -2.68
CA HIS A 143 -21.04 7.19 -2.70
C HIS A 143 -21.02 5.86 -3.47
N ASP A 144 -20.39 5.84 -4.66
CA ASP A 144 -20.30 4.66 -5.53
C ASP A 144 -19.52 3.49 -4.88
N ASP A 145 -18.66 3.77 -3.90
CA ASP A 145 -17.88 2.75 -3.20
C ASP A 145 -18.71 1.94 -2.19
N LEU A 146 -19.87 2.45 -1.78
CA LEU A 146 -20.80 1.69 -0.92
C LEU A 146 -21.29 0.42 -1.61
N GLU A 147 -21.61 0.52 -2.90
CA GLU A 147 -22.04 -0.63 -3.71
C GLU A 147 -20.87 -1.57 -3.97
N ALA A 148 -19.69 -1.04 -4.30
CA ALA A 148 -18.48 -1.85 -4.48
C ALA A 148 -18.16 -2.67 -3.21
N LEU A 149 -18.23 -2.04 -2.03
CA LEU A 149 -18.04 -2.72 -0.75
C LEU A 149 -19.15 -3.75 -0.45
N ALA A 150 -20.36 -3.52 -0.96
CA ALA A 150 -21.54 -4.39 -0.80
C ALA A 150 -21.58 -5.62 -1.71
N SER A 151 -20.77 -5.67 -2.78
CA SER A 151 -20.89 -6.66 -3.88
C SER A 151 -21.21 -8.09 -3.43
N ALA A 152 -22.11 -8.72 -4.19
CA ALA A 152 -22.81 -9.96 -3.87
C ALA A 152 -22.03 -11.25 -4.19
N ALA A 153 -20.84 -11.15 -4.78
CA ALA A 153 -19.98 -12.33 -4.93
C ALA A 153 -19.66 -12.87 -3.51
N PRO A 154 -19.84 -14.18 -3.25
CA PRO A 154 -19.58 -14.73 -1.92
C PRO A 154 -18.11 -14.52 -1.56
N GLU A 155 -17.81 -13.55 -0.70
CA GLU A 155 -16.47 -13.44 -0.11
C GLU A 155 -16.26 -14.65 0.79
N PRO A 156 -15.34 -15.58 0.50
CA PRO A 156 -15.18 -16.82 1.27
C PRO A 156 -14.53 -16.58 2.64
N ASP A 157 -13.71 -15.54 2.78
CA ASP A 157 -12.98 -15.26 4.02
C ASP A 157 -13.85 -14.47 5.01
N ALA A 158 -14.18 -15.09 6.15
CA ALA A 158 -15.02 -14.48 7.18
C ALA A 158 -14.43 -13.19 7.78
N THR A 159 -13.09 -13.08 7.83
CA THR A 159 -12.41 -11.87 8.29
C THR A 159 -12.54 -10.77 7.27
N VAL A 160 -12.36 -11.06 5.98
CA VAL A 160 -12.56 -10.07 4.90
C VAL A 160 -14.00 -9.60 4.86
N ARG A 161 -14.99 -10.51 4.98
CA ARG A 161 -16.42 -10.13 5.09
C ARG A 161 -16.66 -9.10 6.20
N ARG A 162 -16.19 -9.38 7.42
CA ARG A 162 -16.33 -8.45 8.56
C ARG A 162 -15.65 -7.10 8.30
N VAL A 163 -14.48 -7.11 7.65
CA VAL A 163 -13.76 -5.88 7.30
C VAL A 163 -14.55 -5.07 6.26
N ARG A 164 -15.07 -5.70 5.21
CA ARG A 164 -15.92 -5.05 4.19
C ARG A 164 -17.20 -4.47 4.79
N ASP A 165 -17.90 -5.23 5.62
CA ASP A 165 -19.11 -4.77 6.31
C ASP A 165 -18.82 -3.55 7.19
N ARG A 166 -17.71 -3.57 7.94
CA ARG A 166 -17.29 -2.44 8.77
C ARG A 166 -16.91 -1.23 7.92
N ALA A 167 -16.14 -1.45 6.85
CA ALA A 167 -15.74 -0.40 5.93
C ALA A 167 -16.95 0.29 5.30
N ARG A 168 -17.95 -0.49 4.87
CA ARG A 168 -19.19 0.04 4.29
C ARG A 168 -20.00 0.87 5.28
N ARG A 169 -20.09 0.44 6.55
CA ARG A 169 -20.72 1.24 7.61
C ARG A 169 -19.96 2.54 7.87
N GLN A 170 -18.65 2.45 8.03
CA GLN A 170 -17.81 3.63 8.24
C GLN A 170 -17.92 4.64 7.09
N LEU A 171 -17.97 4.16 5.84
CA LEU A 171 -18.18 5.01 4.68
C LEU A 171 -19.57 5.66 4.70
N ALA A 172 -20.62 4.89 4.98
CA ALA A 172 -21.98 5.42 5.09
C ALA A 172 -22.08 6.49 6.18
N ASP A 173 -21.51 6.23 7.36
CA ASP A 173 -21.45 7.19 8.47
C ASP A 173 -20.71 8.47 8.06
N ARG A 174 -19.58 8.36 7.36
CA ARG A 174 -18.82 9.53 6.87
C ARG A 174 -19.59 10.36 5.84
N LEU A 175 -20.48 9.72 5.08
CA LEU A 175 -21.33 10.35 4.07
C LEU A 175 -22.70 10.77 4.62
N ASP A 176 -22.92 10.68 5.94
CA ASP A 176 -24.20 10.95 6.62
C ASP A 176 -25.38 10.13 6.06
N LEU A 177 -25.12 8.87 5.67
CA LEU A 177 -26.11 7.93 5.13
C LEU A 177 -26.57 6.90 6.18
N PRO A 178 -27.78 6.32 6.05
CA PRO A 178 -28.25 5.29 6.96
C PRO A 178 -27.36 4.04 6.98
N ASP A 179 -27.30 3.35 8.14
CA ASP A 179 -26.53 2.11 8.28
C ASP A 179 -27.01 1.05 7.26
N PRO A 180 -26.16 0.65 6.30
CA PRO A 180 -26.54 -0.31 5.26
C PRO A 180 -26.73 -1.75 5.79
N GLY A 181 -26.47 -2.00 7.08
CA GLY A 181 -26.71 -3.27 7.78
C GLY A 181 -28.05 -3.38 8.50
N ALA A 182 -28.81 -2.28 8.65
CA ALA A 182 -29.98 -2.22 9.53
C ALA A 182 -31.26 -2.91 9.02
N HIS A 183 -31.29 -3.43 7.78
CA HIS A 183 -32.52 -3.92 7.12
C HIS A 183 -32.59 -5.45 6.96
N ARG A 184 -31.78 -6.21 7.70
CA ARG A 184 -31.81 -7.69 7.69
C ARG A 184 -32.33 -8.21 9.03
N THR A 185 -33.65 -8.21 9.19
CA THR A 185 -34.38 -8.85 10.30
C THR A 185 -35.27 -9.95 9.76
#